data_AF-K9J969-F1
#
_entry.id   AF-K9J969-F1
#
_cell.length_a   1.000
_cell.length_b   1.000
_cell.length_c   1.000
_cell.angle_alpha   90.00
_cell.angle_beta   90.00
_cell.angle_gamma   90.00
#
_symmetry.space_group_name_H-M   'P 1'
#
loop_
_entity.id
_entity.type
_entity.pdbx_description
1 polymer ?
#
loop_
_entity_poly.entity_id
_entity_poly.type
_entity_poly.pdbx_seq_one_letter_code
_entity_poly.pdbx_strand_id
1 'polypeptide(L)'
;MSPRMRHICYFLDYGALSLYSLGCAFPYAAYSMPASWLHGHLHQFFVPAAALNSFLCTGLSCYSRFLELESPGLSKVLRTGAFAYPFLFDNLPLFYRLGLCWGRGHGCGQEALSTSHGYHLFCALLTGFLFASHLPERLAPGRFDYIGHSHQLFHICAVLGTHFQLEAVLADMGSRRAWLATQEPALGLAGTVATLVLAAAGNLLIIAAFTATLLRAPSTCPLLQGGPLEGGTQAKQQ
;
A
#
# COMPACT_ATOMS: atom_id res chain seq x y z
N MET A 1 -23.79 -9.11 -7.96
CA MET A 1 -22.69 -8.45 -8.73
C MET A 1 -22.25 -9.38 -9.86
N SER A 2 -22.09 -8.88 -11.09
CA SER A 2 -21.53 -9.69 -12.18
C SER A 2 -20.02 -9.93 -11.98
N PRO A 3 -19.45 -11.02 -12.50
CA PRO A 3 -18.00 -11.28 -12.43
C PRO A 3 -17.16 -10.14 -13.03
N ARG A 4 -17.64 -9.51 -14.11
CA ARG A 4 -17.01 -8.32 -14.72
C ARG A 4 -16.94 -7.16 -13.75
N MET A 5 -18.06 -6.82 -13.13
CA MET A 5 -18.14 -5.72 -12.17
C MET A 5 -17.22 -5.96 -10.97
N ARG A 6 -17.13 -7.22 -10.50
CA ARG A 6 -16.24 -7.60 -9.40
C ARG A 6 -14.77 -7.30 -9.73
N HIS A 7 -14.28 -7.69 -10.91
CA HIS A 7 -12.89 -7.42 -11.31
C HIS A 7 -12.62 -5.92 -11.47
N ILE A 8 -13.57 -5.15 -12.02
CA ILE A 8 -13.45 -3.69 -12.12
C ILE A 8 -13.33 -3.04 -10.73
N CYS A 9 -14.16 -3.47 -9.77
CA CYS A 9 -14.06 -2.99 -8.39
C CYS A 9 -12.70 -3.32 -7.76
N TYR A 10 -12.14 -4.50 -8.04
CA TYR A 10 -10.77 -4.82 -7.59
C TYR A 10 -9.71 -3.94 -8.23
N PHE A 11 -9.83 -3.62 -9.53
CA PHE A 11 -8.88 -2.70 -10.18
C PHE A 11 -8.92 -1.31 -9.57
N LEU A 12 -10.11 -0.82 -9.24
CA LEU A 12 -10.30 0.47 -8.55
C LEU A 12 -9.75 0.44 -7.12
N ASP A 13 -9.99 -0.64 -6.36
CA ASP A 13 -9.49 -0.81 -5.00
C ASP A 13 -7.95 -0.81 -4.97
N TYR A 14 -7.31 -1.62 -5.82
CA TYR A 14 -5.85 -1.67 -5.93
C TYR A 14 -5.23 -0.36 -6.41
N GLY A 15 -5.90 0.33 -7.34
CA GLY A 15 -5.48 1.65 -7.80
C GLY A 15 -5.62 2.74 -6.73
N ALA A 16 -6.65 2.67 -5.89
CA ALA A 16 -6.80 3.58 -4.77
C ALA A 16 -5.71 3.33 -3.72
N LEU A 17 -5.38 2.07 -3.43
CA LEU A 17 -4.34 1.70 -2.48
C LEU A 17 -2.94 2.14 -2.96
N SER A 18 -2.65 2.07 -4.27
CA SER A 18 -1.38 2.55 -4.82
C SER A 18 -1.24 4.08 -4.75
N LEU A 19 -2.33 4.82 -5.03
CA LEU A 19 -2.38 6.28 -4.87
C LEU A 19 -2.30 6.70 -3.40
N TYR A 20 -2.87 5.91 -2.50
CA TYR A 20 -2.72 6.10 -1.05
C TYR A 20 -1.25 6.01 -0.62
N SER A 21 -0.49 5.02 -1.12
CA SER A 21 0.96 4.91 -0.87
C SER A 21 1.70 6.17 -1.32
N LEU A 22 1.46 6.61 -2.56
CA LEU A 22 2.05 7.88 -3.05
C LEU A 22 1.64 9.08 -2.18
N GLY A 23 0.38 9.12 -1.73
CA GLY A 23 -0.12 10.13 -0.79
C GLY A 23 0.65 10.15 0.53
N CYS A 24 1.11 9.00 1.02
CA CYS A 24 1.96 8.88 2.20
C CYS A 24 3.39 9.38 1.96
N ALA A 25 3.93 9.18 0.75
CA ALA A 25 5.29 9.57 0.41
C ALA A 25 5.50 11.10 0.43
N PHE A 26 4.50 11.89 0.02
CA PHE A 26 4.60 13.36 0.02
C PHE A 26 4.91 13.98 1.39
N PRO A 27 4.09 13.75 2.45
CA PRO A 27 4.36 14.31 3.77
C PRO A 27 5.63 13.73 4.39
N TYR A 28 5.96 12.46 4.14
CA TYR A 28 7.21 11.91 4.63
C TYR A 28 8.44 12.55 3.99
N ALA A 29 8.40 12.84 2.69
CA ALA A 29 9.45 13.59 2.01
C ALA A 29 9.57 15.02 2.56
N ALA A 30 8.44 15.68 2.80
CA ALA A 30 8.43 17.08 3.22
C ALA A 30 8.80 17.29 4.70
N TYR A 31 8.36 16.40 5.59
CA TYR A 31 8.39 16.65 7.04
C TYR A 31 9.13 15.59 7.85
N SER A 32 9.15 14.33 7.39
CA SER A 32 9.68 13.21 8.19
C SER A 32 11.05 12.70 7.73
N MET A 33 11.59 13.25 6.64
CA MET A 33 12.88 12.87 6.08
C MET A 33 14.04 13.16 7.06
N PRO A 34 15.00 12.24 7.27
CA PRO A 34 16.15 12.46 8.15
C PRO A 34 17.02 13.62 7.67
N ALA A 35 17.63 14.37 8.59
CA ALA A 35 18.50 15.50 8.25
C ALA A 35 19.68 15.09 7.34
N SER A 36 20.23 13.88 7.51
CA SER A 36 21.34 13.35 6.70
C SER A 36 20.94 13.05 5.24
N TRP A 37 19.66 12.88 4.96
CA TRP A 37 19.16 12.57 3.61
C TRP A 37 18.68 13.80 2.86
N LEU A 38 18.41 14.91 3.57
CA LEU A 38 18.03 16.15 2.95
C LEU A 38 19.06 16.60 1.92
N HIS A 39 18.57 17.14 0.80
CA HIS A 39 19.33 17.52 -0.40
C HIS A 39 20.14 16.39 -1.07
N GLY A 40 20.12 15.16 -0.55
CA GLY A 40 20.73 14.00 -1.18
C GLY A 40 19.88 13.43 -2.32
N HIS A 41 20.49 12.57 -3.13
CA HIS A 41 19.80 11.87 -4.22
C HIS A 41 18.57 11.08 -3.74
N LEU A 42 18.65 10.45 -2.57
CA LEU A 42 17.53 9.71 -2.00
C LEU A 42 16.31 10.61 -1.77
N HIS A 43 16.50 11.82 -1.26
CA HIS A 43 15.41 12.76 -1.03
C HIS A 43 14.81 13.29 -2.35
N GLN A 44 15.66 13.61 -3.34
CA GLN A 44 15.21 14.09 -4.65
C GLN A 44 14.43 13.05 -5.45
N PHE A 45 14.87 11.79 -5.41
CA PHE A 45 14.22 10.70 -6.16
C PHE A 45 13.10 10.01 -5.38
N PHE A 46 12.90 10.32 -4.10
CA PHE A 46 11.91 9.65 -3.26
C PHE A 46 10.49 9.71 -3.84
N VAL A 47 10.00 10.91 -4.13
CA VAL A 47 8.64 11.13 -4.65
C VAL A 47 8.49 10.61 -6.10
N PRO A 48 9.44 10.87 -7.03
CA PRO A 48 9.41 10.25 -8.35
C PRO A 48 9.39 8.71 -8.30
N ALA A 49 10.18 8.11 -7.42
CA ALA A 49 10.20 6.66 -7.23
C ALA A 49 8.89 6.15 -6.63
N ALA A 50 8.29 6.84 -5.65
CA ALA A 50 6.97 6.52 -5.12
C ALA A 50 5.88 6.61 -6.22
N ALA A 51 5.96 7.59 -7.11
CA ALA A 51 5.04 7.73 -8.24
C ALA A 51 5.18 6.55 -9.22
N LEU A 52 6.42 6.16 -9.55
CA LEU A 52 6.68 4.97 -10.37
C LEU A 52 6.17 3.69 -9.70
N ASN A 53 6.42 3.55 -8.39
CA ASN A 53 5.91 2.44 -7.58
C ASN A 53 4.39 2.36 -7.63
N SER A 54 3.68 3.50 -7.65
CA SER A 54 2.22 3.50 -7.78
C SER A 54 1.75 2.87 -9.10
N PHE A 55 2.40 3.19 -10.23
CA PHE A 55 2.06 2.62 -11.54
C PHE A 55 2.37 1.12 -11.59
N LEU A 56 3.54 0.72 -11.09
CA LEU A 56 3.94 -0.69 -11.03
C LEU A 56 2.98 -1.48 -10.15
N CYS A 57 2.62 -0.93 -8.99
CA CYS A 57 1.68 -1.55 -8.05
C CYS A 57 0.31 -1.78 -8.69
N THR A 58 -0.26 -0.76 -9.33
CA THR A 58 -1.56 -0.88 -10.02
C THR A 58 -1.48 -1.86 -11.17
N GLY A 59 -0.45 -1.77 -12.01
CA GLY A 59 -0.25 -2.66 -13.15
C GLY A 59 -0.13 -4.12 -12.73
N LEU A 60 0.74 -4.41 -11.76
CA LEU A 60 0.94 -5.77 -11.22
C LEU A 60 -0.32 -6.30 -10.52
N SER A 61 -1.02 -5.46 -9.76
CA SER A 61 -2.24 -5.87 -9.06
C SER A 61 -3.38 -6.18 -10.03
N CYS A 62 -3.57 -5.35 -11.06
CA CYS A 62 -4.53 -5.61 -12.13
C CYS A 62 -4.16 -6.88 -12.91
N TYR A 63 -2.89 -7.03 -13.28
CA TYR A 63 -2.41 -8.22 -13.99
C TYR A 63 -2.58 -9.51 -13.15
N SER A 64 -2.34 -9.44 -11.83
CA SER A 64 -2.47 -10.59 -10.93
C SER A 64 -3.85 -11.24 -10.98
N ARG A 65 -4.91 -10.49 -11.32
CA ARG A 65 -6.28 -11.01 -11.45
C ARG A 65 -6.48 -11.88 -12.68
N PHE A 66 -5.76 -11.62 -13.76
CA PHE A 66 -5.76 -12.50 -14.94
C PHE A 66 -4.99 -13.78 -14.65
N LEU A 67 -3.88 -13.67 -13.90
CA LEU A 67 -3.03 -14.80 -13.52
C LEU A 67 -3.65 -15.69 -12.42
N GLU A 68 -4.64 -15.19 -11.67
CA GLU A 68 -5.25 -15.92 -10.55
C GLU A 68 -5.86 -17.26 -10.95
N LEU A 69 -6.27 -17.41 -12.22
CA LEU A 69 -6.79 -18.66 -12.76
C LEU A 69 -5.71 -19.68 -13.09
N GLU A 70 -4.58 -19.22 -13.60
CA GLU A 70 -3.49 -20.10 -14.05
C GLU A 70 -2.57 -20.47 -12.88
N SER A 71 -2.30 -19.51 -12.00
CA SER A 71 -1.41 -19.69 -10.84
C SER A 71 -1.89 -18.83 -9.65
N PRO A 72 -2.76 -19.38 -8.78
CA PRO A 72 -3.29 -18.64 -7.63
C PRO A 72 -2.20 -18.25 -6.63
N GLY A 73 -1.15 -19.09 -6.49
CA GLY A 73 0.00 -18.80 -5.63
C GLY A 73 0.79 -17.59 -6.14
N LEU A 74 1.13 -17.57 -7.42
CA LEU A 74 1.88 -16.46 -8.02
C LEU A 74 1.08 -15.15 -8.02
N SER A 75 -0.24 -15.22 -8.28
CA SER A 75 -1.14 -14.06 -8.16
C SER A 75 -1.11 -13.46 -6.74
N LYS A 76 -1.18 -14.31 -5.70
CA LYS A 76 -1.10 -13.86 -4.31
C LYS A 76 0.25 -13.22 -3.99
N VAL A 77 1.35 -13.82 -4.44
CA VAL A 77 2.71 -13.29 -4.23
C VAL A 77 2.89 -11.95 -4.94
N LEU A 78 2.51 -11.83 -6.21
CA LEU A 78 2.62 -10.59 -6.98
C LEU A 78 1.85 -9.45 -6.33
N ARG A 79 0.61 -9.72 -5.91
CA ARG A 79 -0.25 -8.71 -5.25
C ARG A 79 0.29 -8.31 -3.89
N THR A 80 0.72 -9.28 -3.07
CA THR A 80 1.30 -8.98 -1.76
C THR A 80 2.59 -8.18 -1.92
N GLY A 81 3.46 -8.56 -2.86
CA GLY A 81 4.68 -7.83 -3.17
C GLY A 81 4.41 -6.42 -3.71
N ALA A 82 3.38 -6.26 -4.56
CA ALA A 82 2.97 -4.98 -5.13
C ALA A 82 2.60 -3.94 -4.06
N PHE A 83 2.11 -4.35 -2.89
CA PHE A 83 1.80 -3.43 -1.78
C PHE A 83 2.85 -3.42 -0.67
N ALA A 84 3.49 -4.56 -0.39
CA ALA A 84 4.52 -4.65 0.65
C ALA A 84 5.77 -3.84 0.28
N TYR A 85 6.19 -3.86 -0.99
CA TYR A 85 7.36 -3.12 -1.44
C TYR A 85 7.18 -1.59 -1.34
N PRO A 86 6.11 -0.98 -1.90
CA PRO A 86 5.87 0.45 -1.73
C PRO A 86 5.73 0.86 -0.26
N PHE A 87 5.06 0.04 0.56
CA PHE A 87 4.97 0.28 1.99
C PHE A 87 6.35 0.34 2.66
N LEU A 88 7.23 -0.63 2.39
CA LEU A 88 8.59 -0.63 2.94
C LEU A 88 9.40 0.57 2.44
N PHE A 89 9.28 0.89 1.15
CA PHE A 89 9.95 2.04 0.53
C PHE A 89 9.53 3.36 1.18
N ASP A 90 8.23 3.60 1.32
CA ASP A 90 7.70 4.85 1.90
C ASP A 90 8.09 5.00 3.37
N ASN A 91 8.25 3.89 4.11
CA ASN A 91 8.63 3.89 5.53
C ASN A 91 10.16 3.87 5.76
N LEU A 92 11.00 3.86 4.71
CA LEU A 92 12.47 3.92 4.85
C LEU A 92 12.95 5.06 5.77
N PRO A 93 12.44 6.32 5.67
CA PRO A 93 12.82 7.42 6.55
C PRO A 93 12.59 7.09 8.04
N LEU A 94 11.49 6.41 8.34
CA LEU A 94 11.11 6.04 9.71
C LEU A 94 11.99 4.91 10.25
N PHE A 95 12.25 3.88 9.44
CA PHE A 95 13.14 2.79 9.84
C PHE A 95 14.56 3.29 10.10
N TYR A 96 15.04 4.23 9.27
CA TYR A 96 16.34 4.86 9.47
C TYR A 96 16.40 5.66 10.78
N ARG A 97 15.41 6.51 11.04
CA ARG A 97 15.29 7.27 12.31
C ARG A 97 15.20 6.35 13.53
N LEU A 98 14.40 5.27 13.44
CA LEU A 98 14.30 4.27 14.48
C LEU A 98 15.66 3.63 14.79
N GLY A 99 16.41 3.26 13.75
CA GLY A 99 17.75 2.68 13.89
C GLY A 99 18.76 3.64 14.52
N LEU A 100 18.71 4.93 14.16
CA LEU A 100 19.54 5.97 14.79
C LEU A 100 19.23 6.14 16.28
N CYS A 101 17.95 6.15 16.66
CA CYS A 101 17.53 6.34 18.05
C CYS A 101 17.58 5.06 18.90
N TRP A 102 17.80 3.87 18.31
CA TRP A 102 17.80 2.59 19.04
C TRP A 102 19.02 2.42 19.97
N GLY A 103 20.12 3.13 19.70
CA GLY A 103 21.31 3.15 20.54
C GLY A 103 21.19 4.14 21.70
N ARG A 104 21.52 3.73 22.93
CA ARG A 104 21.59 4.58 24.16
C ARG A 104 22.59 5.76 24.08
N GLY A 105 23.26 5.98 22.96
CA GLY A 105 24.29 6.99 22.80
C GLY A 105 23.75 8.23 22.11
N HIS A 106 23.63 9.33 22.87
CA HIS A 106 23.26 10.69 22.44
C HIS A 106 21.76 10.90 22.17
N GLY A 107 21.21 11.97 22.75
CA GLY A 107 19.79 12.30 22.64
C GLY A 107 19.38 12.47 21.18
N CYS A 108 18.31 11.76 20.77
CA CYS A 108 17.89 11.72 19.36
C CYS A 108 17.34 13.05 18.82
N GLY A 109 17.18 14.08 19.67
CA GLY A 109 16.86 15.44 19.29
C GLY A 109 15.70 15.52 18.29
N GLN A 110 15.96 16.12 17.12
CA GLN A 110 14.99 16.28 16.03
C GLN A 110 14.71 15.01 15.22
N GLU A 111 15.50 13.95 15.38
CA GLU A 111 15.32 12.67 14.69
C GLU A 111 14.43 11.70 15.49
N ALA A 112 14.10 12.06 16.74
CA ALA A 112 13.22 11.27 17.61
C ALA A 112 11.86 11.00 16.94
N LEU A 113 11.43 9.74 16.95
CA LEU A 113 10.10 9.36 16.50
C LEU A 113 9.09 9.63 17.62
N SER A 114 7.99 10.29 17.28
CA SER A 114 6.88 10.47 18.21
C SER A 114 6.18 9.15 18.54
N THR A 115 5.43 9.11 19.64
CA THR A 115 4.61 7.94 20.02
C THR A 115 3.64 7.54 18.90
N SER A 116 3.11 8.52 18.15
CA SER A 116 2.22 8.29 17.00
C SER A 116 2.90 7.48 15.89
N HIS A 117 4.21 7.67 15.65
CA HIS A 117 4.95 6.81 14.70
C HIS A 117 4.98 5.35 15.18
N GLY A 118 5.15 5.13 16.49
CA GLY A 118 5.08 3.80 17.09
C GLY A 118 3.72 3.13 16.87
N TYR A 119 2.62 3.87 17.10
CA TYR A 119 1.27 3.37 16.84
C TYR A 119 1.02 3.11 15.35
N HIS A 120 1.50 3.97 14.45
CA HIS A 120 1.43 3.75 13.01
C HIS A 120 2.11 2.43 12.61
N LEU A 121 3.37 2.22 13.03
CA LEU A 121 4.12 1.00 12.72
C LEU A 121 3.45 -0.24 13.32
N PHE A 122 2.92 -0.15 14.53
CA PHE A 122 2.16 -1.23 15.15
C PHE A 122 0.89 -1.57 14.35
N CYS A 123 0.10 -0.56 13.97
CA CYS A 123 -1.09 -0.75 13.15
C CYS A 123 -0.73 -1.35 11.77
N ALA A 124 0.37 -0.93 11.16
CA ALA A 124 0.83 -1.47 9.88
C ALA A 124 1.27 -2.94 9.99
N LEU A 125 2.00 -3.31 11.04
CA LEU A 125 2.35 -4.70 11.34
C LEU A 125 1.10 -5.55 11.54
N LEU A 126 0.12 -5.05 12.30
CA LEU A 126 -1.15 -5.74 12.54
C LEU A 126 -1.95 -5.89 11.25
N THR A 127 -1.96 -4.88 10.39
CA THR A 127 -2.59 -4.89 9.06
C THR A 127 -1.99 -6.00 8.19
N GLY A 128 -0.65 -6.05 8.08
CA GLY A 128 0.04 -7.12 7.34
C GLY A 128 -0.21 -8.51 7.92
N PHE A 129 -0.19 -8.63 9.26
CA PHE A 129 -0.45 -9.89 9.97
C PHE A 129 -1.87 -10.41 9.71
N LEU A 130 -2.90 -9.57 9.84
CA LEU A 130 -4.29 -9.95 9.61
C LEU A 130 -4.53 -10.38 8.16
N PHE A 131 -3.92 -9.65 7.21
CA PHE A 131 -4.00 -9.98 5.79
C PHE A 131 -3.35 -11.34 5.46
N ALA A 132 -2.18 -11.63 6.03
CA ALA A 132 -1.45 -12.87 5.73
C ALA A 132 -2.01 -14.09 6.47
N SER A 133 -2.41 -13.93 7.74
CA SER A 133 -2.78 -15.03 8.63
C SER A 133 -4.23 -15.48 8.49
N HIS A 134 -5.14 -14.60 8.04
CA HIS A 134 -6.59 -14.82 8.01
C HIS A 134 -7.17 -15.18 9.40
N LEU A 135 -6.66 -14.50 10.43
CA LEU A 135 -7.13 -14.63 11.81
C LEU A 135 -8.10 -13.49 12.15
N PRO A 136 -9.17 -13.76 12.93
CA PRO A 136 -9.44 -14.99 13.69
C PRO A 136 -10.27 -16.07 12.98
N GLU A 137 -10.81 -15.81 11.78
CA GLU A 137 -11.74 -16.71 11.08
C GLU A 137 -11.16 -18.09 10.78
N ARG A 138 -9.83 -18.19 10.59
CA ARG A 138 -9.14 -19.47 10.43
C ARG A 138 -9.18 -20.34 11.70
N LEU A 139 -9.30 -19.75 12.89
CA LEU A 139 -9.36 -20.49 14.17
C LEU A 139 -10.78 -20.92 14.52
N ALA A 140 -11.80 -20.16 14.12
CA ALA A 140 -13.19 -20.50 14.35
C ALA A 140 -14.05 -20.25 13.09
N PRO A 141 -14.01 -21.19 12.12
CA PRO A 141 -14.82 -21.10 10.90
C PRO A 141 -16.32 -21.00 11.24
N GLY A 142 -17.05 -20.11 10.56
CA GLY A 142 -18.48 -19.89 10.80
C GLY A 142 -18.81 -18.91 11.93
N ARG A 143 -17.83 -18.47 12.74
CA ARG A 143 -18.06 -17.53 13.85
C ARG A 143 -17.88 -16.06 13.46
N PHE A 144 -17.04 -15.81 12.47
CA PHE A 144 -16.63 -14.46 12.05
C PHE A 144 -17.17 -14.07 10.67
N ASP A 145 -18.17 -14.79 10.16
CA ASP A 145 -18.67 -14.64 8.78
C ASP A 145 -19.23 -13.23 8.49
N TYR A 146 -19.76 -12.55 9.51
CA TYR A 146 -20.35 -11.21 9.38
C TYR A 146 -19.55 -10.10 10.06
N ILE A 147 -18.98 -10.37 11.24
CA ILE A 147 -18.29 -9.37 12.07
C ILE A 147 -16.98 -9.95 12.58
N GLY A 148 -15.91 -9.17 12.49
CA GLY A 148 -14.63 -9.46 13.14
C GLY A 148 -13.72 -10.41 12.36
N HIS A 149 -14.02 -10.73 11.09
CA HIS A 149 -13.06 -11.44 10.24
C HIS A 149 -11.86 -10.55 9.90
N SER A 150 -10.74 -11.17 9.54
CA SER A 150 -9.44 -10.52 9.39
C SER A 150 -9.48 -9.33 8.43
N HIS A 151 -10.24 -9.43 7.34
CA HIS A 151 -10.35 -8.36 6.36
C HIS A 151 -11.06 -7.11 6.90
N GLN A 152 -12.05 -7.25 7.79
CA GLN A 152 -12.65 -6.10 8.50
C GLN A 152 -11.64 -5.48 9.47
N LEU A 153 -10.96 -6.32 10.25
CA LEU A 153 -9.94 -5.86 11.19
C LEU A 153 -8.77 -5.19 10.46
N PHE A 154 -8.40 -5.70 9.28
CA PHE A 154 -7.41 -5.11 8.37
C PHE A 154 -7.80 -3.68 8.00
N HIS A 155 -9.04 -3.44 7.58
CA HIS A 155 -9.50 -2.08 7.25
C HIS A 155 -9.48 -1.16 8.48
N ILE A 156 -9.91 -1.63 9.65
CA ILE A 156 -9.86 -0.86 10.89
C ILE A 156 -8.41 -0.48 11.22
N CYS A 157 -7.49 -1.44 11.16
CA CYS A 157 -6.07 -1.19 11.43
C CYS A 157 -5.44 -0.25 10.40
N ALA A 158 -5.81 -0.37 9.12
CA ALA A 158 -5.34 0.51 8.07
C ALA A 158 -5.78 1.96 8.33
N VAL A 159 -7.06 2.19 8.64
CA VAL A 159 -7.59 3.53 8.95
C VAL A 159 -6.94 4.14 10.20
N LEU A 160 -6.81 3.35 11.27
CA LEU A 160 -6.10 3.79 12.48
C LEU A 160 -4.63 4.09 12.17
N GLY A 161 -3.98 3.25 11.37
CA GLY A 161 -2.61 3.44 10.91
C GLY A 161 -2.44 4.75 10.15
N THR A 162 -3.35 5.09 9.23
CA THR A 162 -3.37 6.38 8.52
C THR A 162 -3.57 7.55 9.48
N HIS A 163 -4.48 7.42 10.46
CA HIS A 163 -4.71 8.46 11.46
C HIS A 163 -3.43 8.75 12.26
N PHE A 164 -2.78 7.71 12.78
CA PHE A 164 -1.53 7.87 13.53
C PHE A 164 -0.37 8.35 12.67
N GLN A 165 -0.33 7.98 11.39
CA GLN A 165 0.61 8.56 10.44
C GLN A 165 0.42 10.06 10.29
N LEU A 166 -0.83 10.53 10.18
CA LEU A 166 -1.11 11.95 10.03
C LEU A 166 -0.72 12.73 11.29
N GLU A 167 -1.07 12.21 12.48
CA GLU A 167 -0.63 12.77 13.77
C GLU A 167 0.90 12.80 13.89
N ALA A 168 1.57 11.74 13.44
CA ALA A 168 3.02 11.64 13.42
C ALA A 168 3.67 12.70 12.52
N VAL A 169 3.15 12.87 11.30
CA VAL A 169 3.59 13.90 10.35
C VAL A 169 3.34 15.31 10.91
N LEU A 170 2.19 15.55 11.53
CA LEU A 170 1.88 16.85 12.15
C LEU A 170 2.83 17.16 13.31
N ALA A 171 3.19 16.15 14.10
CA ALA A 171 4.18 16.29 15.16
C ALA A 171 5.59 16.59 14.61
N ASP A 172 6.00 15.93 13.53
CA ASP A 172 7.26 16.21 12.83
C ASP A 172 7.26 17.63 12.24
N MET A 173 6.18 18.01 11.56
CA MET A 173 6.01 19.36 11.00
C MET A 173 6.10 20.43 12.08
N GLY A 174 5.45 20.22 13.23
CA GLY A 174 5.47 21.15 14.35
C GLY A 174 6.84 21.27 15.02
N SER A 175 7.46 20.14 15.36
CA SER A 175 8.75 20.11 16.06
C SER A 175 9.92 20.59 15.19
N ARG A 176 9.85 20.37 13.87
CA ARG A 176 10.92 20.71 12.92
C ARG A 176 10.65 22.01 12.14
N ARG A 177 9.54 22.70 12.40
CA ARG A 177 9.06 23.86 11.61
C ARG A 177 10.14 24.92 11.35
N ALA A 178 10.81 25.39 12.40
CA ALA A 178 11.79 26.47 12.29
C ALA A 178 13.00 26.08 11.43
N TRP A 179 13.42 24.82 11.53
CA TRP A 179 14.54 24.28 10.76
C TRP A 179 14.15 23.96 9.32
N LEU A 180 12.97 23.37 9.08
CA LEU A 180 12.45 23.11 7.74
C LEU A 180 12.23 24.41 6.95
N ALA A 181 11.85 25.50 7.62
CA ALA A 181 11.69 26.81 6.99
C ALA A 181 13.00 27.40 6.44
N THR A 182 14.17 26.89 6.86
CA THR A 182 15.47 27.28 6.30
C THR A 182 15.97 26.33 5.20
N GLN A 183 15.20 25.29 4.86
CA GLN A 183 15.56 24.32 3.82
C GLN A 183 14.73 24.58 2.56
N GLU A 184 15.32 24.30 1.39
CA GLU A 184 14.57 24.33 0.14
C GLU A 184 13.73 23.05 0.01
N PRO A 185 12.43 23.15 -0.34
CA PRO A 185 11.60 21.97 -0.53
C PRO A 185 12.08 21.15 -1.73
N ALA A 186 12.26 19.83 -1.56
CA ALA A 186 12.67 18.96 -2.66
C ALA A 186 11.68 18.95 -3.83
N LEU A 187 10.39 19.15 -3.54
CA LEU A 187 9.36 19.30 -4.55
C LEU A 187 8.46 20.48 -4.17
N GLY A 188 8.48 21.53 -4.99
CA GLY A 188 7.58 22.67 -4.80
C GLY A 188 6.10 22.29 -4.95
N LEU A 189 5.19 23.21 -4.59
CA LEU A 189 3.75 23.00 -4.70
C LEU A 189 3.32 22.57 -6.11
N ALA A 190 3.83 23.27 -7.14
CA ALA A 190 3.54 22.95 -8.53
C ALA A 190 4.02 21.55 -8.91
N GLY A 191 5.21 21.15 -8.46
CA GLY A 191 5.74 19.81 -8.66
C GLY A 191 4.90 18.74 -7.97
N THR A 192 4.47 19.00 -6.72
CA THR A 192 3.62 18.09 -5.94
C THR A 192 2.27 17.87 -6.63
N VAL A 193 1.61 18.95 -7.05
CA VAL A 193 0.34 18.89 -7.77
C VAL A 193 0.51 18.20 -9.12
N ALA A 194 1.58 18.52 -9.87
CA ALA A 194 1.86 17.87 -11.15
C ALA A 194 2.08 16.36 -10.99
N THR A 195 2.89 15.93 -10.01
CA THR A 195 3.12 14.52 -9.72
C THR A 195 1.82 13.81 -9.32
N LEU A 196 1.00 14.43 -8.47
CA LEU A 196 -0.28 13.85 -8.06
C LEU A 196 -1.23 13.68 -9.25
N VAL A 197 -1.37 14.70 -10.09
CA VAL A 197 -2.24 14.66 -11.28
C VAL A 197 -1.75 13.61 -12.28
N LEU A 198 -0.44 13.58 -12.55
CA LEU A 198 0.17 12.60 -13.46
C LEU A 198 0.00 11.17 -12.92
N ALA A 199 0.21 10.97 -11.62
CA ALA A 199 0.02 9.67 -10.98
C ALA A 199 -1.45 9.23 -11.02
N ALA A 200 -2.39 10.12 -10.70
CA ALA A 200 -3.82 9.82 -10.78
C ALA A 200 -4.24 9.48 -12.21
N ALA A 201 -3.86 10.31 -13.19
CA ALA A 201 -4.17 10.09 -14.60
C ALA A 201 -3.56 8.79 -15.14
N GLY A 202 -2.29 8.51 -14.82
CA GLY A 202 -1.61 7.29 -15.25
C GLY A 202 -2.21 6.03 -14.63
N ASN A 203 -2.56 6.05 -13.33
CA ASN A 203 -3.23 4.92 -12.68
C ASN A 203 -4.64 4.68 -13.27
N LEU A 204 -5.39 5.75 -13.53
CA LEU A 204 -6.69 5.66 -14.22
C LEU A 204 -6.54 5.08 -15.64
N LEU A 205 -5.51 5.47 -16.38
CA LEU A 205 -5.23 4.93 -17.71
C LEU A 205 -4.91 3.42 -17.66
N ILE A 206 -4.11 2.99 -16.68
CA ILE A 206 -3.81 1.57 -16.46
C ILE A 206 -5.10 0.81 -16.17
N ILE A 207 -5.92 1.30 -15.23
CA ILE A 207 -7.21 0.67 -14.88
C ILE A 207 -8.14 0.63 -16.10
N ALA A 208 -8.22 1.71 -16.88
CA ALA A 208 -9.04 1.77 -18.09
C ALA A 208 -8.56 0.76 -19.15
N ALA A 209 -7.25 0.61 -19.33
CA ALA A 209 -6.68 -0.37 -20.25
C ALA A 209 -7.03 -1.81 -19.84
N PHE A 210 -6.84 -2.17 -18.56
CA PHE A 210 -7.21 -3.50 -18.05
C PHE A 210 -8.72 -3.74 -18.09
N THR A 211 -9.52 -2.72 -17.81
CA THR A 211 -10.98 -2.79 -17.92
C THR A 211 -11.41 -3.01 -19.36
N ALA A 212 -10.84 -2.30 -20.33
CA ALA A 212 -11.13 -2.48 -21.75
C ALA A 212 -10.76 -3.90 -22.22
N THR A 213 -9.62 -4.43 -21.78
CA THR A 213 -9.20 -5.81 -22.06
C THR A 213 -10.21 -6.82 -21.49
N LEU A 214 -10.66 -6.61 -20.24
CA LEU A 214 -11.67 -7.46 -19.60
C LEU A 214 -13.03 -7.42 -20.32
N LEU A 215 -13.44 -6.25 -20.81
CA LEU A 215 -14.70 -6.08 -21.54
C LEU A 215 -14.67 -6.71 -22.93
N ARG A 216 -13.51 -6.73 -23.58
CA ARG A 216 -13.29 -7.39 -24.88
C ARG A 216 -13.16 -8.91 -24.75
N ALA A 217 -12.93 -9.44 -23.55
CA ALA A 217 -12.81 -10.88 -23.35
C ALA A 217 -14.14 -11.59 -23.67
N PRO A 218 -14.12 -12.68 -24.48
CA PRO A 218 -15.32 -13.43 -24.82
C PRO A 218 -15.99 -13.99 -23.57
N SER A 219 -17.32 -14.11 -23.60
CA SER A 219 -18.12 -14.57 -22.45
C SER A 219 -17.79 -16.01 -22.00
N THR A 220 -17.13 -16.78 -22.85
CA THR A 220 -16.58 -18.12 -22.56
C THR A 220 -15.28 -18.08 -21.77
N CYS A 221 -14.71 -16.90 -21.53
CA CYS A 221 -13.49 -16.76 -20.75
C CYS A 221 -13.72 -17.23 -19.30
N PRO A 222 -12.89 -18.12 -18.76
CA PRO A 222 -13.06 -18.65 -17.40
C PRO A 222 -13.06 -17.54 -16.33
N LEU A 223 -12.44 -16.38 -16.61
CA LEU A 223 -12.45 -15.19 -15.73
C LEU A 223 -13.86 -14.63 -15.48
N LEU A 224 -14.79 -14.90 -16.40
CA LEU A 224 -16.14 -14.34 -16.44
C LEU A 224 -17.22 -15.34 -16.01
N GLN A 225 -16.89 -16.63 -15.91
CA GLN A 225 -17.85 -17.69 -15.66
C GLN A 225 -18.21 -17.89 -14.18
N GLY A 226 -17.41 -17.37 -13.24
CA GLY A 226 -17.78 -17.27 -11.82
C GLY A 226 -18.15 -18.58 -11.11
N GLY A 227 -17.83 -19.74 -11.67
CA GLY A 227 -18.13 -21.06 -11.10
C GLY A 227 -16.92 -21.67 -10.40
N PRO A 228 -17.12 -22.58 -9.42
CA PRO A 228 -16.03 -23.37 -8.87
C PRO A 228 -15.43 -24.19 -10.01
N LEU A 229 -14.11 -24.23 -10.11
CA LEU A 229 -13.43 -25.31 -10.83
C LEU A 229 -13.91 -26.61 -10.19
N GLU A 230 -14.75 -27.38 -10.88
CA GLU A 230 -14.96 -28.80 -10.61
C GLU A 230 -13.62 -29.50 -10.78
N GLY A 231 -12.82 -29.48 -9.71
CA GLY A 231 -11.61 -30.27 -9.55
C GLY A 231 -12.00 -31.64 -9.07
N GLY A 232 -11.94 -32.61 -9.99
CA GLY A 232 -12.39 -33.99 -9.80
C GLY A 232 -11.92 -34.64 -8.52
N THR A 233 -12.88 -35.13 -7.75
CA THR A 233 -12.67 -36.35 -6.98
C THR A 233 -13.11 -37.49 -7.89
N GLN A 234 -12.20 -37.93 -8.77
CA GLN A 234 -12.34 -39.27 -9.33
C GLN A 234 -12.37 -40.24 -8.14
N ALA A 235 -13.43 -41.03 -8.12
CA ALA A 235 -13.59 -42.19 -7.28
C ALA A 235 -12.27 -42.98 -7.23
N LYS A 236 -11.71 -43.12 -6.03
CA LYS A 236 -10.89 -44.27 -5.71
C LYS A 236 -11.84 -45.46 -5.64
N GLN A 237 -11.96 -46.19 -6.74
CA GLN A 237 -12.36 -47.60 -6.71
C GLN A 237 -11.18 -48.41 -6.16
N GLN A 238 -11.37 -49.01 -4.99
CA GLN A 238 -11.04 -50.40 -4.62
C GLN A 238 -11.17 -50.57 -3.12
#